data_AF-A0A0L8KWU3-F1
#
_entry.id   AF-A0A0L8KWU3-F1
#
_cell.length_a   1.000
_cell.length_b   1.000
_cell.length_c   1.000
_cell.angle_alpha   90.00
_cell.angle_beta   90.00
_cell.angle_gamma   90.00
#
_symmetry.space_group_name_H-M   'P 1'
#
loop_
_entity.id
_entity.type
_entity.pdbx_description
1 polymer ?
#
loop_
_entity_poly.entity_id
_entity_poly.type
_entity_poly.pdbx_seq_one_letter_code
_entity_poly.pdbx_strand_id
1 'polypeptide(L)'
;MSLARVTLSSGRSLDLSELRLSSTYGGMLEGYPCKPVNEMKIRSLLLAAERTSPATPVHLVPPPREYPDQYAGGFGPVEVLPAVACVGSFSSTALDPAHDPVLYRSALTVIWFQSTTQVPSGGDAEPALRDVAWEQLARDHEL
;
A
#
# COMPACT_ATOMS: atom_id res chain seq x y z
N MET A 1 -19.01 5.32 3.92
CA MET A 1 -18.30 6.58 4.23
C MET A 1 -16.82 6.38 3.93
N SER A 2 -16.13 7.39 3.39
CA SER A 2 -14.68 7.36 3.19
C SER A 2 -13.95 8.06 4.34
N LEU A 3 -12.77 7.54 4.67
CA LEU A 3 -11.84 8.11 5.65
C LEU A 3 -11.04 9.27 5.04
N ALA A 4 -10.65 9.12 3.78
CA ALA A 4 -9.92 10.11 3.01
C ALA A 4 -10.16 9.91 1.50
N ARG A 5 -9.73 10.89 0.71
CA ARG A 5 -9.71 10.81 -0.74
C ARG A 5 -8.30 11.06 -1.26
N VAL A 6 -7.85 10.24 -2.19
CA VAL A 6 -6.55 10.38 -2.87
C VAL A 6 -6.82 10.62 -4.36
N THR A 7 -6.10 11.57 -4.96
CA THR A 7 -6.18 11.81 -6.40
C THR A 7 -4.94 11.26 -7.08
N LEU A 8 -5.11 10.25 -7.92
CA LEU A 8 -4.03 9.67 -8.72
C LEU A 8 -3.48 10.68 -9.71
N SER A 9 -2.25 10.46 -10.18
CA SER A 9 -1.62 11.27 -11.23
C SER A 9 -2.39 11.22 -12.55
N SER A 10 -3.19 10.16 -12.77
CA SER A 10 -4.13 10.05 -13.90
C SER A 10 -5.36 10.97 -13.78
N GLY A 11 -5.58 11.60 -12.62
CA GLY A 11 -6.77 12.41 -12.32
C GLY A 11 -7.93 11.61 -11.69
N ARG A 12 -7.84 10.28 -11.62
CA ARG A 12 -8.84 9.44 -10.95
C ARG A 12 -8.84 9.71 -9.44
N SER A 13 -10.03 9.80 -8.87
CA SER A 13 -10.22 9.95 -7.42
C SER A 13 -10.53 8.61 -6.76
N LEU A 14 -9.76 8.27 -5.73
CA LEU A 14 -9.92 7.07 -4.92
C LEU A 14 -10.47 7.44 -3.55
N ASP A 15 -11.51 6.75 -3.12
CA ASP A 15 -12.04 6.82 -1.76
C ASP A 15 -11.42 5.71 -0.91
N LEU A 16 -10.74 6.11 0.17
CA LEU A 16 -10.15 5.21 1.17
C LEU A 16 -11.21 4.84 2.22
N SER A 17 -11.54 3.56 2.37
CA SER A 17 -12.55 3.08 3.34
C SER A 17 -11.95 2.46 4.60
N GLU A 18 -10.76 1.87 4.51
CA GLU A 18 -10.03 1.28 5.63
C GLU A 18 -8.54 1.59 5.49
N LEU A 19 -7.88 1.92 6.61
CA LEU A 19 -6.43 2.06 6.68
C LEU A 19 -5.88 1.36 7.92
N ARG A 20 -4.93 0.46 7.70
CA ARG A 20 -4.14 -0.18 8.76
C ARG A 20 -2.71 0.31 8.71
N LEU A 21 -2.24 0.84 9.83
CA LEU A 21 -0.86 1.28 10.02
C LEU A 21 -0.16 0.31 10.98
N SER A 22 1.07 -0.08 10.65
CA SER A 22 1.94 -0.82 11.57
C SER A 22 3.37 -0.31 11.47
N SER A 23 4.12 -0.42 12.57
CA SER A 23 5.55 -0.07 12.55
C SER A 23 6.31 -1.14 11.77
N THR A 24 7.03 -0.73 10.72
CA THR A 24 7.76 -1.65 9.83
C THR A 24 8.73 -2.54 10.63
N TYR A 25 9.47 -1.96 11.57
CA TYR A 25 10.44 -2.68 12.40
C TYR A 25 9.96 -2.91 13.84
N GLY A 26 8.69 -2.58 14.16
CA GLY A 26 8.11 -2.86 15.46
C GLY A 26 8.20 -4.35 15.82
N GLY A 27 8.61 -4.65 17.06
CA GLY A 27 8.79 -6.02 17.53
C GLY A 27 10.10 -6.70 17.10
N MET A 28 10.99 -6.01 16.39
CA MET A 28 12.33 -6.51 16.10
C MET A 28 13.21 -6.36 17.35
N LEU A 29 13.44 -7.45 18.07
CA LEU A 29 14.23 -7.47 19.31
C LEU A 29 15.73 -7.56 19.05
N GLU A 30 16.13 -8.33 18.02
CA GLU A 30 17.52 -8.57 17.64
C GLU A 30 17.69 -8.49 16.11
N GLY A 31 18.93 -8.19 15.69
CA GLY A 31 19.29 -8.02 14.29
C GLY A 31 19.23 -6.56 13.82
N TYR A 32 19.22 -6.38 12.51
CA TYR A 32 19.18 -5.06 11.87
C TYR A 32 18.36 -5.11 10.59
N PRO A 33 17.80 -3.98 10.12
CA PRO A 33 17.15 -3.88 8.83
C PRO A 33 18.09 -4.29 7.69
N CYS A 34 17.72 -5.31 6.95
CA CYS A 34 18.48 -5.80 5.81
C CYS A 34 17.53 -6.42 4.79
N LYS A 35 18.03 -6.65 3.57
CA LYS A 35 17.21 -7.15 2.46
C LYS A 35 16.40 -8.42 2.82
N PRO A 36 16.98 -9.50 3.39
CA PRO A 36 16.20 -10.69 3.75
C PRO A 36 15.05 -10.41 4.75
N VAL A 37 15.29 -9.54 5.73
CA VAL A 37 14.27 -9.15 6.73
C VAL A 37 13.16 -8.34 6.08
N ASN A 38 13.52 -7.39 5.22
CA ASN A 38 12.56 -6.54 4.50
C ASN A 38 11.67 -7.38 3.58
N GLU A 39 12.26 -8.31 2.81
CA GLU A 39 11.49 -9.24 1.95
C GLU A 39 10.53 -10.11 2.76
N MET A 40 10.95 -10.61 3.92
CA MET A 40 10.08 -11.38 4.81
C MET A 40 8.89 -10.53 5.28
N LYS A 41 9.14 -9.30 5.75
CA LYS A 41 8.09 -8.39 6.23
C LYS A 41 7.08 -8.03 5.14
N ILE A 42 7.56 -7.70 3.95
CA ILE A 42 6.71 -7.43 2.77
C ILE A 42 5.84 -8.65 2.44
N ARG A 43 6.44 -9.84 2.40
CA ARG A 43 5.70 -11.09 2.13
C ARG A 43 4.62 -11.36 3.17
N SER A 44 4.93 -11.16 4.45
CA SER A 44 3.94 -11.33 5.53
C SER A 44 2.79 -10.34 5.41
N LEU A 45 3.05 -9.08 5.04
CA LEU A 45 2.02 -8.07 4.82
C LEU A 45 1.13 -8.43 3.62
N LEU A 46 1.71 -8.86 2.51
CA LEU A 46 0.97 -9.32 1.32
C LEU A 46 0.02 -10.46 1.68
N LEU A 47 0.53 -11.52 2.30
CA LEU A 47 -0.27 -12.67 2.72
C LEU A 47 -1.38 -12.28 3.72
N ALA A 48 -1.11 -11.34 4.62
CA ALA A 48 -2.11 -10.87 5.56
C ALA A 48 -3.22 -10.08 4.85
N ALA A 49 -2.85 -9.17 3.93
CA ALA A 49 -3.80 -8.39 3.16
C ALA A 49 -4.69 -9.25 2.26
N GLU A 50 -4.11 -10.24 1.57
CA GLU A 50 -4.86 -11.20 0.75
C GLU A 50 -5.88 -12.00 1.57
N ARG A 51 -5.54 -12.35 2.83
CA ARG A 51 -6.45 -13.05 3.74
C ARG A 51 -7.57 -12.16 4.27
N THR A 52 -7.30 -10.90 4.53
CA THR A 52 -8.30 -9.96 5.06
C THR A 52 -9.21 -9.38 3.98
N SER A 53 -8.75 -9.37 2.73
CA SER A 53 -9.45 -8.76 1.60
C SER A 53 -9.60 -9.74 0.43
N PRO A 54 -10.23 -10.93 0.63
CA PRO A 54 -10.24 -11.99 -0.38
C PRO A 54 -11.01 -11.65 -1.66
N ALA A 55 -11.93 -10.66 -1.59
CA ALA A 55 -12.75 -10.24 -2.72
C ALA A 55 -12.08 -9.17 -3.60
N THR A 56 -10.99 -8.55 -3.15
CA THR A 56 -10.34 -7.45 -3.85
C THR A 56 -8.89 -7.80 -4.16
N PRO A 57 -8.36 -7.44 -5.35
CA PRO A 57 -6.96 -7.61 -5.63
C PRO A 57 -6.09 -6.86 -4.60
N VAL A 58 -4.89 -7.38 -4.37
CA VAL A 58 -3.88 -6.74 -3.51
C VAL A 58 -2.72 -6.30 -4.38
N HIS A 59 -2.29 -5.05 -4.22
CA HIS A 59 -1.14 -4.49 -4.92
C HIS A 59 -0.13 -3.89 -3.95
N LEU A 60 1.14 -4.26 -4.09
CA LEU A 60 2.24 -3.64 -3.39
C LEU A 60 2.86 -2.54 -4.26
N VAL A 61 2.83 -1.30 -3.76
CA VAL A 61 3.67 -0.23 -4.27
C VAL A 61 5.10 -0.51 -3.80
N PRO A 62 6.09 -0.67 -4.72
CA PRO A 62 7.47 -0.95 -4.32
C PRO A 62 7.99 0.13 -3.36
N PRO A 63 8.42 -0.24 -2.13
CA PRO A 63 8.87 0.76 -1.17
C PRO A 63 10.23 1.33 -1.56
N PRO A 64 10.49 2.61 -1.27
CA PRO A 64 11.85 3.15 -1.35
C PRO A 64 12.75 2.39 -0.36
N ARG A 65 14.02 2.22 -0.74
CA ARG A 65 15.03 1.53 0.07
C ARG A 65 16.21 2.45 0.30
N GLU A 66 16.51 2.70 1.56
CA GLU A 66 17.68 3.45 1.98
C GLU A 66 18.80 2.50 2.36
N TYR A 67 20.03 2.81 1.92
CA TYR A 67 21.24 2.05 2.22
C TYR A 67 22.19 2.95 2.99
N PRO A 68 22.01 3.11 4.32
CA PRO A 68 22.91 3.93 5.12
C PRO A 68 24.32 3.34 5.09
N ASP A 69 25.33 4.22 5.07
CA ASP A 69 26.75 3.82 5.06
C ASP A 69 27.15 3.29 6.44
N GLN A 70 26.79 2.03 6.68
CA GLN A 70 27.04 1.27 7.89
C GLN A 70 27.70 -0.05 7.52
N TYR A 71 28.46 -0.61 8.47
CA TYR A 71 29.14 -1.89 8.27
C TYR A 71 28.14 -3.00 7.89
N ALA A 72 28.45 -3.76 6.85
CA ALA A 72 27.64 -4.89 6.43
C ALA A 72 27.71 -6.01 7.47
N GLY A 73 26.57 -6.33 8.09
CA GLY A 73 26.47 -7.47 9.00
C GLY A 73 26.41 -8.81 8.25
N GLY A 74 26.22 -9.90 9.01
CA GLY A 74 26.19 -11.26 8.46
C GLY A 74 25.07 -11.55 7.43
N PHE A 75 24.07 -10.68 7.31
CA PHE A 75 22.96 -10.80 6.35
C PHE A 75 23.06 -9.78 5.19
N GLY A 76 24.22 -9.14 5.02
CA GLY A 76 24.47 -8.12 4.00
C GLY A 76 24.39 -6.69 4.55
N PRO A 77 24.40 -5.68 3.66
CA PRO A 77 24.34 -4.28 4.07
C PRO A 77 23.02 -3.95 4.74
N VAL A 78 23.04 -2.88 5.55
CA VAL A 78 21.81 -2.31 6.09
C VAL A 78 20.94 -1.82 4.94
N GLU A 79 19.67 -2.20 4.97
CA GLU A 79 18.66 -1.76 4.00
C GLU A 79 17.41 -1.39 4.79
N VAL A 80 16.99 -0.14 4.70
CA VAL A 80 15.90 0.42 5.51
C VAL A 80 14.72 0.77 4.60
N LEU A 81 13.53 0.30 4.98
CA LEU A 81 12.24 0.71 4.44
C LEU A 81 11.66 1.84 5.30
N PRO A 82 10.69 2.62 4.80
CA PRO A 82 10.01 3.62 5.62
C PRO A 82 9.40 3.02 6.89
N ALA A 83 9.33 3.84 7.95
CA ALA A 83 9.03 3.39 9.31
C ALA A 83 7.61 2.85 9.52
N VAL A 84 6.66 3.22 8.64
CA VAL A 84 5.26 2.82 8.72
C VAL A 84 4.89 2.00 7.48
N ALA A 85 4.40 0.79 7.72
CA ALA A 85 3.77 -0.04 6.71
C ALA A 85 2.25 0.18 6.73
N CYS A 86 1.69 0.41 5.56
CA CYS A 86 0.30 0.78 5.36
C CYS A 86 -0.42 -0.26 4.50
N VAL A 87 -1.64 -0.61 4.89
CA VAL A 87 -2.57 -1.41 4.06
C VAL A 87 -3.87 -0.63 3.99
N GLY A 88 -4.26 -0.22 2.79
CA GLY A 88 -5.43 0.61 2.54
C GLY A 88 -6.40 -0.05 1.56
N SER A 89 -7.68 -0.02 1.91
CA SER A 89 -8.77 -0.46 1.03
C SER A 89 -9.33 0.74 0.28
N PHE A 90 -9.14 0.75 -1.04
CA PHE A 90 -9.57 1.85 -1.90
C PHE A 90 -10.70 1.43 -2.82
N SER A 91 -11.55 2.39 -3.17
CA SER A 91 -12.57 2.24 -4.19
C SER A 91 -12.69 3.47 -5.09
N SER A 92 -13.20 3.28 -6.29
CA SER A 92 -13.47 4.35 -7.26
C SER A 92 -14.72 4.00 -8.09
N THR A 93 -15.14 4.91 -8.97
CA THR A 93 -16.07 4.59 -10.07
C THR A 93 -15.66 3.31 -10.81
N ALA A 94 -16.64 2.59 -11.34
CA ALA A 94 -16.44 1.39 -12.15
C ALA A 94 -15.42 1.62 -13.29
N LEU A 95 -14.72 0.56 -13.66
CA LEU A 95 -13.78 0.53 -14.79
C LEU A 95 -14.54 0.32 -16.10
N ASP A 96 -15.50 -0.60 -16.12
CA ASP A 96 -16.32 -0.88 -17.30
C ASP A 96 -17.42 0.19 -17.44
N PRO A 97 -17.45 0.96 -18.55
CA PRO A 97 -18.51 1.94 -18.80
C PRO A 97 -19.91 1.34 -18.94
N ALA A 98 -20.03 0.03 -19.18
CA ALA A 98 -21.31 -0.67 -19.25
C ALA A 98 -21.90 -0.99 -17.87
N HIS A 99 -21.10 -0.95 -16.81
CA HIS A 99 -21.60 -1.15 -15.45
C HIS A 99 -22.36 0.08 -14.95
N ASP A 100 -23.50 -0.15 -14.28
CA ASP A 100 -24.25 0.93 -13.64
C ASP A 100 -23.39 1.57 -12.53
N PRO A 101 -23.09 2.88 -12.61
CA PRO A 101 -22.24 3.56 -11.64
C PRO A 101 -22.84 3.64 -10.22
N VAL A 102 -24.13 3.33 -10.07
CA VAL A 102 -24.81 3.20 -8.77
C VAL A 102 -24.61 1.83 -8.17
N LEU A 103 -24.56 0.77 -9.00
CA LEU A 103 -24.47 -0.62 -8.54
C LEU A 103 -23.04 -1.15 -8.48
N TYR A 104 -22.12 -0.55 -9.23
CA TYR A 104 -20.74 -1.04 -9.33
C TYR A 104 -19.70 -0.03 -8.87
N ARG A 105 -18.64 -0.56 -8.25
CA ARG A 105 -17.40 0.18 -7.94
C ARG A 105 -16.19 -0.64 -8.32
N SER A 106 -15.10 0.05 -8.66
CA SER A 106 -13.80 -0.58 -8.73
C SER A 106 -13.15 -0.57 -7.35
N ALA A 107 -12.46 -1.65 -6.97
CA ALA A 107 -11.76 -1.75 -5.70
C ALA A 107 -10.37 -2.37 -5.84
N LEU A 108 -9.48 -1.96 -4.93
CA LEU A 108 -8.10 -2.44 -4.82
C LEU A 108 -7.62 -2.24 -3.38
N THR A 109 -7.00 -3.28 -2.81
CA THR A 109 -6.22 -3.15 -1.58
C THR A 109 -4.79 -2.78 -1.96
N VAL A 110 -4.31 -1.64 -1.47
CA VAL A 110 -2.95 -1.17 -1.76
C VAL A 110 -2.10 -1.27 -0.50
N ILE A 111 -0.90 -1.81 -0.65
CA ILE A 111 0.14 -1.84 0.39
C ILE A 111 1.23 -0.85 -0.02
N TRP A 112 1.60 0.03 0.89
CA TRP A 112 2.71 0.96 0.70
C TRP A 112 3.42 1.22 2.02
N PHE A 113 4.51 1.98 1.95
CA PHE A 113 5.31 2.36 3.10
C PHE A 113 5.52 3.87 3.10
N GLN A 114 5.47 4.48 4.28
CA GLN A 114 5.65 5.92 4.46
C GLN A 114 6.40 6.23 5.76
N SER A 115 6.97 7.42 5.86
CA SER A 115 7.82 7.81 7.00
C SER A 115 7.04 8.22 8.25
N THR A 116 5.79 8.68 8.09
CA THR A 116 4.96 9.18 9.19
C THR A 116 3.65 8.38 9.31
N THR A 117 2.86 8.60 10.35
CA THR A 117 1.53 7.96 10.50
C THR A 117 0.40 8.79 9.89
N GLN A 118 0.71 9.79 9.06
CA GLN A 118 -0.31 10.66 8.47
C GLN A 118 -1.15 9.90 7.45
N VAL A 119 -2.47 10.10 7.47
CA VAL A 119 -3.37 9.48 6.49
C VAL A 119 -3.12 10.13 5.12
N PRO A 120 -2.90 9.36 4.04
CA PRO A 120 -2.74 9.94 2.72
C PRO A 120 -4.04 10.65 2.32
N SER A 121 -3.94 11.93 1.99
CA SER A 121 -5.09 12.73 1.57
C SER A 121 -4.70 13.70 0.47
N GLY A 122 -5.61 13.89 -0.50
CA GLY A 122 -5.45 14.80 -1.61
C GLY A 122 -4.15 14.58 -2.39
N GLY A 123 -3.39 15.66 -2.54
CA GLY A 123 -2.11 15.66 -3.26
C GLY A 123 -0.90 15.26 -2.42
N ASP A 124 -1.06 15.18 -1.10
CA ASP A 124 0.03 14.92 -0.13
C ASP A 124 0.26 13.41 0.10
N ALA A 125 -0.48 12.56 -0.61
CA ALA A 125 -0.23 11.13 -0.62
C ALA A 125 1.15 10.82 -1.23
N GLU A 126 1.79 9.76 -0.74
CA GLU A 126 3.08 9.27 -1.26
C GLU A 126 3.05 9.21 -2.80
N PRO A 127 4.05 9.78 -3.51
CA PRO A 127 4.03 9.87 -4.97
C PRO A 127 3.79 8.52 -5.64
N ALA A 128 4.43 7.45 -5.14
CA ALA A 128 4.28 6.11 -5.66
C ALA A 128 2.87 5.52 -5.45
N LEU A 129 2.13 5.97 -4.43
CA LEU A 129 0.71 5.63 -4.24
C LEU A 129 -0.17 6.35 -5.27
N ARG A 130 0.20 7.57 -5.68
CA ARG A 130 -0.53 8.36 -6.69
C ARG A 130 -0.31 7.85 -8.11
N ASP A 131 0.77 7.09 -8.34
CA ASP A 131 1.12 6.52 -9.65
C ASP A 131 0.62 5.08 -9.85
N VAL A 132 -0.22 4.57 -8.93
CA VAL A 132 -0.84 3.24 -9.08
C VAL A 132 -1.66 3.18 -10.37
N ALA A 133 -1.35 2.18 -11.22
CA ALA A 133 -2.05 1.93 -12.48
C ALA A 133 -3.44 1.30 -12.24
N TRP A 134 -4.35 2.09 -11.69
CA TRP A 134 -5.66 1.64 -11.20
C TRP A 134 -6.46 0.85 -12.24
N GLU A 135 -6.50 1.33 -13.48
CA GLU A 135 -7.20 0.71 -14.61
C GLU A 135 -6.72 -0.71 -14.93
N GLN A 136 -5.50 -1.07 -14.53
CA GLN A 136 -4.91 -2.40 -14.78
C GLN A 136 -5.00 -3.32 -13.56
N LEU A 137 -5.10 -2.74 -12.35
CA LEU A 137 -4.92 -3.45 -11.09
C LEU A 137 -6.23 -3.66 -10.34
N ALA A 138 -7.14 -2.69 -10.38
CA ALA A 138 -8.41 -2.75 -9.67
C ALA A 138 -9.40 -3.68 -10.37
N ARG A 139 -10.43 -4.11 -9.63
CA ARG A 139 -11.54 -4.90 -10.19
C ARG A 139 -12.88 -4.28 -9.83
N ASP A 140 -13.80 -4.34 -10.79
CA ASP A 140 -15.19 -4.00 -10.55
C ASP A 140 -15.86 -5.06 -9.69
N HIS A 141 -16.72 -4.61 -8.78
CA HIS A 141 -17.60 -5.43 -7.97
C HIS A 141 -18.93 -4.71 -7.77
N GLU A 142 -19.98 -5.51 -7.57
CA GLU A 142 -21.31 -5.04 -7.22
C GLU A 142 -21.37 -4.67 -5.73
N LEU A 143 -22.10 -3.61 -5.39
CA LEU A 143 -22.24 -3.05 -4.03
C LEU A 143 -23.27 -3.78 -3.15
#